data_AF-A0A4Q3N9M5-F1
#
_entry.id   AF-A0A4Q3N9M5-F1
#
_cell.length_a   1.000
_cell.length_b   1.000
_cell.length_c   1.000
_cell.angle_alpha   90.00
_cell.angle_beta   90.00
_cell.angle_gamma   90.00
#
_symmetry.space_group_name_H-M   'P 1'
#
loop_
_entity.id
_entity.type
_entity.pdbx_description
1 polymer ?
#
loop_
_entity_poly.entity_id
_entity_poly.type
_entity_poly.pdbx_seq_one_letter_code
_entity_poly.pdbx_strand_id
1 'polypeptide(L)'
;MSMDEAQARRVVLAQAIETADTQGKLLGADARETIDRKARQAARQACGSRGSRLESVLSQRAADIVLATQAAHPWTASLAQPPAWQHWLAIGLPLATLLAGAFTDRISDPHRVDLLSQPLLAIVAWNLGMYAVLLVRWLAGLRSRRQPRTDVLARLQRWADGLGQRQRGGNLRAEVTALFALHWH
;
A
#
# COMPACT_ATOMS: atom_id res chain seq x y z
N MET A 1 -7.87 13.36 -17.88
CA MET A 1 -6.93 13.13 -16.77
C MET A 1 -6.93 11.64 -16.55
N SER A 2 -5.77 10.99 -16.49
CA SER A 2 -5.68 9.54 -16.32
C SER A 2 -5.75 9.17 -14.84
N MET A 3 -6.43 8.07 -14.52
CA MET A 3 -6.48 7.53 -13.15
C MET A 3 -5.06 7.32 -12.62
N ASP A 4 -4.84 7.77 -11.38
CA ASP A 4 -3.61 7.46 -10.66
C ASP A 4 -3.61 5.99 -10.22
N GLU A 5 -2.44 5.37 -10.07
CA GLU A 5 -2.28 3.97 -9.67
C GLU A 5 -3.02 3.68 -8.36
N ALA A 6 -2.95 4.61 -7.40
CA ALA A 6 -3.65 4.51 -6.13
C ALA A 6 -5.19 4.49 -6.28
N GLN A 7 -5.72 5.19 -7.28
CA GLN A 7 -7.16 5.19 -7.57
C GLN A 7 -7.57 3.89 -8.25
N ALA A 8 -6.80 3.42 -9.24
CA ALA A 8 -7.04 2.14 -9.90
C ALA A 8 -7.02 0.96 -8.91
N ARG A 9 -6.05 0.95 -7.99
CA ARG A 9 -5.92 -0.08 -6.95
C ARG A 9 -7.14 -0.15 -6.04
N ARG A 10 -7.71 1.00 -5.67
CA ARG A 10 -8.95 1.05 -4.87
C ARG A 10 -10.14 0.52 -5.64
N VAL A 11 -10.24 0.80 -6.93
CA VAL A 11 -11.32 0.27 -7.78
C VAL A 11 -11.24 -1.25 -7.86
N VAL A 12 -10.06 -1.81 -8.12
CA VAL A 12 -9.85 -3.28 -8.15
C VAL A 12 -10.13 -3.92 -6.80
N LEU A 13 -9.70 -3.29 -5.70
CA LEU A 13 -10.00 -3.79 -4.36
C LEU A 13 -11.50 -3.75 -4.04
N ALA A 14 -12.20 -2.67 -4.39
CA ALA A 14 -13.64 -2.57 -4.22
C ALA A 14 -14.37 -3.68 -5.00
N GLN A 15 -13.96 -3.92 -6.25
CA GLN A 15 -14.49 -5.01 -7.06
C GLN A 15 -14.25 -6.39 -6.44
N ALA A 16 -13.04 -6.64 -5.92
CA ALA A 16 -12.71 -7.91 -5.25
C ALA A 16 -13.56 -8.14 -3.97
N ILE A 17 -13.78 -7.06 -3.20
CA ILE A 17 -14.66 -7.09 -2.02
C ILE A 17 -16.10 -7.42 -2.44
N GLU A 18 -16.63 -6.73 -3.44
CA GLU A 18 -18.03 -6.94 -3.89
C GLU A 18 -18.25 -8.34 -4.46
N THR A 19 -17.24 -8.88 -5.14
CA THR A 19 -17.31 -10.23 -5.74
C THR A 19 -17.24 -11.32 -4.68
N ALA A 20 -16.36 -11.20 -3.69
CA ALA A 20 -16.21 -12.20 -2.63
C ALA A 20 -17.32 -12.10 -1.57
N ASP A 21 -17.79 -10.88 -1.27
CA ASP A 21 -18.76 -10.63 -0.20
C ASP A 21 -20.22 -10.83 -0.65
N THR A 22 -20.54 -12.00 -1.19
CA THR A 22 -21.91 -12.32 -1.64
C THR A 22 -22.94 -12.29 -0.51
N GLN A 23 -22.49 -12.52 0.74
CA GLN A 23 -23.35 -12.61 1.93
C GLN A 23 -23.43 -11.30 2.75
N GLY A 24 -22.75 -10.23 2.33
CA GLY A 24 -22.77 -8.94 3.05
C GLY A 24 -22.07 -8.96 4.42
N LYS A 25 -21.08 -9.83 4.60
CA LYS A 25 -20.29 -9.99 5.83
C LYS A 25 -19.23 -8.90 6.01
N LEU A 26 -18.65 -8.41 4.92
CA LEU A 26 -17.61 -7.37 4.93
C LEU A 26 -18.21 -5.97 4.81
N LEU A 27 -19.26 -5.85 3.98
CA LEU A 27 -20.01 -4.62 3.77
C LEU A 27 -21.51 -4.94 3.85
N GLY A 28 -22.15 -4.49 4.93
CA GLY A 28 -23.58 -4.72 5.17
C GLY A 28 -24.48 -4.11 4.08
N ALA A 29 -25.67 -4.67 3.90
CA ALA A 29 -26.62 -4.25 2.85
C ALA A 29 -26.99 -2.76 2.94
N ASP A 30 -27.25 -2.24 4.14
CA ASP A 30 -27.60 -0.83 4.34
C ASP A 30 -26.47 0.12 3.94
N ALA A 31 -25.23 -0.28 4.21
CA ALA A 31 -24.04 0.47 3.81
C ALA A 31 -23.88 0.47 2.29
N ARG A 32 -24.10 -0.67 1.62
CA ARG A 32 -24.08 -0.78 0.15
C ARG A 32 -25.10 0.15 -0.49
N GLU A 33 -26.35 0.10 -0.03
CA GLU A 33 -27.42 0.92 -0.58
C GLU A 33 -27.13 2.42 -0.39
N THR A 34 -26.60 2.80 0.77
CA THR A 34 -26.21 4.18 1.04
C THR A 34 -25.09 4.65 0.11
N ILE A 35 -24.06 3.81 -0.10
CA ILE A 35 -22.96 4.10 -1.02
C ILE A 35 -23.46 4.18 -2.46
N ASP A 36 -24.36 3.29 -2.89
CA ASP A 36 -24.92 3.30 -4.24
C ASP A 36 -25.80 4.52 -4.49
N ARG A 37 -26.63 4.91 -3.52
CA ARG A 37 -27.41 6.16 -3.59
C ARG A 37 -26.48 7.37 -3.72
N LYS A 38 -25.43 7.43 -2.92
CA LYS A 38 -24.41 8.50 -2.98
C LYS A 38 -23.69 8.52 -4.32
N ALA A 39 -23.31 7.35 -4.87
CA ALA A 39 -22.66 7.24 -6.18
C ALA A 39 -23.58 7.71 -7.32
N ARG A 40 -24.87 7.34 -7.27
CA ARG A 40 -25.87 7.82 -8.25
C ARG A 40 -26.08 9.33 -8.17
N GLN A 41 -26.10 9.88 -6.96
CA GLN A 41 -26.20 11.33 -6.77
C GLN A 41 -24.95 12.05 -7.31
N ALA A 42 -23.76 11.53 -7.01
CA ALA A 42 -22.51 12.06 -7.56
C ALA A 42 -22.49 12.03 -9.09
N ALA A 43 -22.97 10.94 -9.71
CA ALA A 43 -23.05 10.81 -11.16
C ALA A 43 -23.98 11.86 -11.82
N ARG A 44 -25.05 12.26 -11.12
CA ARG A 44 -25.95 13.33 -11.58
C ARG A 44 -25.31 14.71 -11.49
N GLN A 45 -24.47 14.94 -10.49
CA GLN A 45 -23.83 16.23 -10.22
C GLN A 45 -22.49 16.41 -10.94
N ALA A 46 -21.88 15.33 -11.40
CA ALA A 46 -20.56 15.38 -12.01
C ALA A 46 -20.59 16.06 -13.40
N CYS A 47 -19.68 17.00 -13.59
CA CYS A 47 -19.51 17.78 -14.81
C CYS A 47 -18.36 17.24 -15.68
N GLY A 48 -18.34 17.59 -16.97
CA GLY A 48 -17.30 17.17 -17.91
C GLY A 48 -17.73 16.02 -18.82
N SER A 49 -16.74 15.48 -19.56
CA SER A 49 -16.95 14.42 -20.55
C SER A 49 -17.44 13.13 -19.90
N ARG A 50 -18.13 12.28 -20.68
CA ARG A 50 -18.69 11.01 -20.18
C ARG A 50 -17.62 10.12 -19.52
N GLY A 51 -16.42 10.05 -20.10
CA GLY A 51 -15.30 9.27 -19.55
C GLY A 51 -14.81 9.80 -18.20
N SER A 52 -14.53 11.10 -18.11
CA SER A 52 -14.07 11.73 -16.86
C SER A 52 -15.14 11.67 -15.75
N ARG A 53 -16.41 11.76 -16.13
CA ARG A 53 -17.54 11.57 -15.21
C ARG A 53 -17.60 10.16 -14.64
N LEU A 54 -17.48 9.15 -15.49
CA LEU A 54 -17.49 7.76 -15.06
C LEU A 54 -16.31 7.47 -14.13
N GLU A 55 -15.12 7.95 -14.48
CA GLU A 55 -13.90 7.81 -13.69
C GLU A 55 -14.00 8.42 -12.29
N SER A 56 -14.50 9.67 -12.19
CA SER A 56 -14.73 10.35 -10.91
C SER A 56 -15.77 9.63 -10.04
N VAL A 57 -16.85 9.15 -10.63
CA VAL A 57 -17.88 8.39 -9.89
C VAL A 57 -17.34 7.06 -9.40
N LEU A 58 -16.63 6.32 -10.25
CA LEU A 58 -16.05 5.02 -9.90
C LEU A 58 -14.99 5.15 -8.82
N SER A 59 -14.08 6.12 -8.94
CA SER A 59 -13.05 6.37 -7.94
C SER A 59 -13.63 6.80 -6.59
N GLN A 60 -14.66 7.65 -6.58
CA GLN A 60 -15.35 8.06 -5.37
C GLN A 60 -16.08 6.88 -4.70
N ARG A 61 -16.80 6.06 -5.47
CA ARG A 61 -17.50 4.87 -4.97
C ARG A 61 -16.53 3.86 -4.38
N ALA A 62 -15.44 3.57 -5.10
CA ALA A 62 -14.40 2.68 -4.61
C ALA A 62 -13.77 3.18 -3.31
N ALA A 63 -13.55 4.49 -3.18
CA ALA A 63 -13.06 5.10 -1.95
C ALA A 63 -14.05 4.91 -0.78
N ASP A 64 -15.35 5.13 -1.02
CA ASP A 64 -16.40 4.94 0.00
C ASP A 64 -16.53 3.48 0.45
N ILE A 65 -16.46 2.50 -0.48
CA ILE A 65 -16.48 1.06 -0.17
C ILE A 65 -15.26 0.68 0.67
N VAL A 66 -14.08 1.11 0.24
CA VAL A 66 -12.83 0.82 0.94
C VAL A 66 -12.83 1.48 2.33
N LEU A 67 -13.35 2.70 2.48
CA LEU A 67 -13.46 3.38 3.77
C LEU A 67 -14.43 2.65 4.72
N ALA A 68 -15.62 2.28 4.23
CA ALA A 68 -16.63 1.58 5.02
C ALA A 68 -16.12 0.22 5.50
N THR A 69 -15.44 -0.52 4.62
CA THR A 69 -14.85 -1.82 4.99
C THR A 69 -13.62 -1.68 5.89
N GLN A 70 -12.80 -0.64 5.74
CA GLN A 70 -11.67 -0.39 6.63
C GLN A 70 -12.09 -0.14 8.09
N ALA A 71 -13.22 0.55 8.29
CA ALA A 71 -13.75 0.81 9.62
C ALA A 71 -14.07 -0.48 10.40
N ALA A 72 -14.58 -1.51 9.69
CA ALA A 72 -14.84 -2.83 10.26
C ALA A 72 -13.63 -3.77 10.22
N HIS A 73 -12.77 -3.61 9.21
CA HIS A 73 -11.71 -4.56 8.86
C HIS A 73 -10.40 -3.87 8.47
N PRO A 74 -9.50 -3.58 9.42
CA PRO A 74 -8.28 -2.81 9.16
C PRO A 74 -7.31 -3.43 8.14
N TRP A 75 -7.40 -4.73 7.87
CA TRP A 75 -6.52 -5.42 6.91
C TRP A 75 -6.77 -4.98 5.46
N THR A 76 -7.97 -4.50 5.11
CA THR A 76 -8.26 -3.99 3.76
C THR A 76 -7.50 -2.69 3.46
N ALA A 77 -7.13 -1.92 4.50
CA ALA A 77 -6.31 -0.72 4.35
C ALA A 77 -4.92 -1.02 3.79
N SER A 78 -4.33 -2.15 4.18
CA SER A 78 -3.01 -2.57 3.71
C SER A 78 -3.00 -2.96 2.23
N LEU A 79 -4.14 -3.41 1.70
CA LEU A 79 -4.29 -3.74 0.28
C LEU A 79 -4.54 -2.50 -0.57
N ALA A 80 -5.22 -1.49 -0.02
CA ALA A 80 -5.55 -0.25 -0.71
C ALA A 80 -4.35 0.69 -0.93
N GLN A 81 -3.27 0.54 -0.13
CA GLN A 81 -2.08 1.37 -0.25
C GLN A 81 -0.96 0.63 -1.00
N PRO A 82 -0.23 1.30 -1.91
CA PRO A 82 0.96 0.72 -2.50
C PRO A 82 1.98 0.45 -1.39
N PRO A 83 2.65 -0.71 -1.40
CA PRO A 83 3.57 -1.07 -0.35
C PRO A 83 4.78 -0.13 -0.37
N ALA A 84 5.09 0.48 0.78
CA ALA A 84 6.07 1.56 0.89
C ALA A 84 7.47 1.19 0.35
N TRP A 85 7.83 -0.10 0.33
CA TRP A 85 9.11 -0.58 -0.20
C TRP A 85 9.29 -0.32 -1.71
N GLN A 86 8.21 -0.24 -2.49
CA GLN A 86 8.30 0.06 -3.93
C GLN A 86 8.76 1.51 -4.16
N HIS A 87 8.27 2.45 -3.35
CA HIS A 87 8.71 3.84 -3.39
C HIS A 87 10.18 3.97 -2.96
N TRP A 88 10.60 3.15 -1.98
CA TRP A 88 12.00 3.06 -1.57
C TRP A 88 12.90 2.46 -2.65
N LEU A 89 12.43 1.46 -3.40
CA LEU A 89 13.17 0.92 -4.54
C LEU A 89 13.32 1.96 -5.65
N ALA A 90 12.24 2.68 -5.96
CA ALA A 90 12.24 3.72 -6.99
C ALA A 90 13.23 4.86 -6.69
N ILE A 91 13.45 5.19 -5.41
CA ILE A 91 14.42 6.22 -4.99
C ILE A 91 15.82 5.62 -4.74
N GLY A 92 15.90 4.45 -4.14
CA GLY A 92 17.16 3.82 -3.73
C GLY A 92 17.98 3.32 -4.91
N LEU A 93 17.33 2.82 -5.96
CA LEU A 93 18.00 2.30 -7.16
C LEU A 93 18.81 3.38 -7.91
N PRO A 94 18.25 4.56 -8.28
CA PRO A 94 19.02 5.60 -8.94
C PRO A 94 20.15 6.16 -8.07
N LEU A 95 19.93 6.29 -6.76
CA LEU A 95 20.96 6.75 -5.83
C LEU A 95 22.12 5.75 -5.74
N ALA A 96 21.81 4.45 -5.70
CA ALA A 96 22.83 3.39 -5.71
C ALA A 96 23.63 3.39 -7.01
N THR A 97 22.97 3.59 -8.17
CA THR A 97 23.68 3.68 -9.46
C THR A 97 24.54 4.94 -9.56
N LEU A 98 24.09 6.06 -8.99
CA LEU A 98 24.86 7.31 -8.97
C LEU A 98 26.13 7.16 -8.13
N LEU A 99 26.00 6.54 -6.94
CA LEU A 99 27.15 6.22 -6.10
C LEU A 99 28.09 5.26 -6.83
N ALA A 100 27.58 4.16 -7.37
CA ALA A 100 28.38 3.20 -8.13
C ALA A 100 29.14 3.86 -9.30
N GLY A 101 28.49 4.77 -10.04
CA GLY A 101 29.12 5.56 -11.10
C GLY A 101 30.22 6.49 -10.57
N ALA A 102 29.96 7.23 -9.49
CA ALA A 102 30.93 8.15 -8.88
C ALA A 102 32.15 7.42 -8.27
N PHE A 103 31.94 6.22 -7.72
CA PHE A 103 33.04 5.36 -7.25
C PHE A 103 33.89 4.83 -8.41
N THR A 104 33.26 4.54 -9.55
CA THR A 104 33.95 4.02 -10.75
C THR A 104 34.80 5.10 -11.43
N ASP A 105 34.32 6.34 -11.47
CA ASP A 105 35.05 7.48 -12.07
C ASP A 105 36.38 7.77 -11.35
N ARG A 106 36.43 7.57 -10.02
CA ARG A 106 37.64 7.76 -9.21
C ARG A 106 38.70 6.66 -9.33
N ILE A 107 38.40 5.55 -10.01
CA ILE A 107 39.37 4.49 -10.30
C ILE A 107 40.24 4.82 -11.53
N SER A 108 39.82 5.79 -12.35
CA SER A 108 40.53 6.17 -13.58
C SER A 108 41.56 7.30 -13.41
N ASP A 109 41.70 7.90 -12.22
CA ASP A 109 42.61 9.04 -12.02
C ASP A 109 44.00 8.57 -11.53
N PRO A 110 45.05 8.56 -12.38
CA PRO A 110 46.26 7.80 -12.08
C PRO A 110 47.29 8.54 -11.22
N HIS A 111 47.12 9.83 -10.90
CA HIS A 111 48.21 10.64 -10.35
C HIS A 111 47.83 11.30 -9.00
N ARG A 112 48.22 10.60 -7.93
CA ARG A 112 48.26 11.02 -6.52
C ARG A 112 46.90 11.23 -5.85
N VAL A 113 46.30 10.13 -5.40
CA VAL A 113 45.21 10.18 -4.42
C VAL A 113 45.56 9.28 -3.25
N ASP A 114 45.60 9.85 -2.06
CA ASP A 114 45.95 9.18 -0.80
C ASP A 114 45.27 7.82 -0.66
N LEU A 115 46.03 6.74 -0.82
CA LEU A 115 45.56 5.36 -0.67
C LEU A 115 45.00 5.06 0.74
N LEU A 116 45.31 5.91 1.73
CA LEU A 116 44.74 5.87 3.08
C LEU A 116 43.33 6.47 3.17
N SER A 117 42.95 7.35 2.24
CA SER A 117 41.63 7.98 2.21
C SER A 117 40.55 7.10 1.57
N GLN A 118 40.93 6.14 0.73
CA GLN A 118 40.01 5.20 0.08
C GLN A 118 39.15 4.36 1.06
N PRO A 119 39.73 3.65 2.04
CA PRO A 119 38.94 2.89 3.01
C PRO A 119 38.09 3.82 3.90
N LEU A 120 38.62 4.99 4.24
CA LEU A 120 37.94 5.96 5.09
C LEU A 120 36.71 6.56 4.38
N LEU A 121 36.83 6.88 3.08
CA LEU A 121 35.71 7.32 2.24
C LEU A 121 34.64 6.23 2.09
N ALA A 122 35.04 4.97 1.91
CA ALA A 122 34.10 3.85 1.84
C ALA A 122 33.29 3.70 3.13
N ILE A 123 33.96 3.77 4.29
CA ILE A 123 33.31 3.69 5.61
C ILE A 123 32.39 4.89 5.84
N VAL A 124 32.80 6.10 5.46
CA VAL A 124 31.98 7.32 5.60
C VAL A 124 30.76 7.25 4.67
N ALA A 125 30.93 6.86 3.41
CA ALA A 125 29.82 6.69 2.46
C ALA A 125 28.84 5.62 2.94
N TRP A 126 29.35 4.49 3.46
CA TRP A 126 28.53 3.43 4.04
C TRP A 126 27.76 3.92 5.27
N ASN A 127 28.41 4.67 6.17
CA ASN A 127 27.75 5.28 7.31
C ASN A 127 26.63 6.23 6.86
N LEU A 128 26.93 7.13 5.91
CA LEU A 128 25.96 8.07 5.37
C LEU A 128 24.77 7.34 4.73
N GLY A 129 25.03 6.24 4.02
CA GLY A 129 24.00 5.34 3.49
C GLY A 129 23.14 4.71 4.59
N MET A 130 23.76 4.17 5.65
CA MET A 130 23.04 3.59 6.78
C MET A 130 22.20 4.63 7.54
N TYR A 131 22.73 5.83 7.74
CA TYR A 131 21.98 6.94 8.34
C TYR A 131 20.84 7.41 7.45
N ALA A 132 21.04 7.47 6.14
CA ALA A 132 19.97 7.77 5.19
C ALA A 132 18.87 6.71 5.30
N VAL A 133 19.20 5.41 5.30
CA VAL A 133 18.24 4.30 5.49
C VAL A 133 17.50 4.40 6.83
N LEU A 134 18.20 4.73 7.91
CA LEU A 134 17.61 4.92 9.25
C LEU A 134 16.67 6.13 9.29
N LEU A 135 17.08 7.26 8.74
CA LEU A 135 16.28 8.49 8.65
C LEU A 135 15.01 8.25 7.83
N VAL A 136 15.16 7.56 6.71
CA VAL A 136 14.10 7.07 5.85
C VAL A 136 13.12 6.17 6.59
N ARG A 137 13.61 5.15 7.31
CA ARG A 137 12.77 4.26 8.15
C ARG A 137 12.07 5.04 9.25
N TRP A 138 12.73 6.03 9.82
CA TRP A 138 12.15 6.90 10.84
C TRP A 138 11.03 7.76 10.26
N LEU A 139 11.23 8.42 9.12
CA LEU A 139 10.22 9.19 8.37
C LEU A 139 9.04 8.32 7.93
N ALA A 140 9.31 7.14 7.37
CA ALA A 140 8.28 6.16 7.02
C ALA A 140 7.52 5.69 8.26
N GLY A 141 8.23 5.47 9.36
CA GLY A 141 7.66 5.11 10.66
C GLY A 141 6.77 6.20 11.23
N LEU A 142 7.14 7.49 11.09
CA LEU A 142 6.32 8.64 11.49
C LEU A 142 5.02 8.74 10.66
N ARG A 143 5.10 8.48 9.36
CA ARG A 143 3.90 8.42 8.50
C ARG A 143 3.03 7.20 8.79
N SER A 144 3.64 6.12 9.29
CA SER A 144 3.00 4.85 9.67
C SER A 144 2.70 4.73 11.18
N ARG A 145 2.79 5.83 11.96
CA ARG A 145 2.49 5.87 13.42
C ARG A 145 1.02 5.66 13.78
N ARG A 146 0.22 5.04 12.90
CA ARG A 146 -1.11 4.50 13.21
C ARG A 146 -1.18 2.97 13.15
N GLN A 147 -0.05 2.27 13.20
CA GLN A 147 -0.06 0.82 13.34
C GLN A 147 0.69 0.39 14.61
N PRO A 148 -0.01 -0.14 15.62
CA PRO A 148 0.62 -0.56 16.85
C PRO A 148 1.50 -1.79 16.59
N ARG A 149 2.71 -1.73 17.14
CA ARG A 149 3.69 -2.80 17.11
C ARG A 149 3.25 -3.93 18.06
N THR A 150 3.37 -5.15 17.55
CA THR A 150 3.58 -6.42 18.26
C THR A 150 2.54 -6.80 19.31
N ASP A 151 1.46 -7.43 18.82
CA ASP A 151 0.45 -8.06 19.66
C ASP A 151 0.57 -9.60 19.58
N VAL A 152 1.66 -10.10 20.17
CA VAL A 152 1.90 -11.55 20.36
C VAL A 152 0.91 -12.11 21.39
N LEU A 153 0.51 -11.29 22.36
CA LEU A 153 -0.49 -11.61 23.38
C LEU A 153 -1.91 -11.70 22.79
N ALA A 154 -2.30 -10.81 21.86
CA ALA A 154 -3.56 -10.95 21.11
C ALA A 154 -3.58 -12.18 20.16
N ARG A 155 -2.41 -12.79 19.89
CA ARG A 155 -2.32 -14.03 19.11
C ARG A 155 -2.63 -15.26 19.97
N LEU A 156 -2.34 -15.21 21.28
CA LEU A 156 -2.71 -16.23 22.25
C LEU A 156 -4.19 -16.19 22.62
N GLN A 157 -4.77 -14.99 22.79
CA GLN A 157 -6.22 -14.86 23.07
C GLN A 157 -7.09 -15.34 21.89
N ARG A 158 -6.68 -15.08 20.65
CA ARG A 158 -7.38 -15.58 19.45
C ARG A 158 -7.32 -17.11 19.26
N TRP A 159 -6.35 -17.79 19.86
CA TRP A 159 -6.30 -19.25 19.83
C TRP A 159 -7.34 -19.87 20.78
N ALA A 160 -7.60 -19.21 21.92
CA ALA A 160 -8.64 -19.61 22.88
C ALA A 160 -10.06 -19.39 22.31
N ASP A 161 -10.28 -18.29 21.59
CA ASP A 161 -11.58 -18.02 20.94
C ASP A 161 -11.82 -18.89 19.69
N GLY A 162 -10.77 -19.51 19.15
CA GLY A 162 -10.78 -20.29 17.91
C GLY A 162 -11.36 -21.70 18.00
N LEU A 163 -11.67 -22.20 19.20
CA LEU A 163 -12.27 -23.53 19.37
C LEU A 163 -13.80 -23.54 19.18
N GLY A 164 -14.46 -22.38 19.20
CA GLY A 164 -15.93 -22.28 19.17
C GLY A 164 -16.59 -21.99 17.82
N GLN A 165 -15.86 -21.59 16.77
CA GLN A 165 -16.43 -21.08 15.50
C GLN A 165 -16.04 -21.87 14.25
N ARG A 166 -15.72 -23.17 14.41
CA ARG A 166 -15.65 -24.09 13.28
C ARG A 166 -17.06 -24.43 12.81
N GLN A 167 -17.48 -23.85 11.68
CA GLN A 167 -17.98 -24.58 10.50
C GLN A 167 -18.63 -23.61 9.49
N ARG A 168 -17.97 -23.44 8.32
CA ARG A 168 -18.53 -23.01 6.99
C ARG A 168 -18.32 -21.57 6.44
N GLY A 169 -17.67 -20.63 7.13
CA GLY A 169 -17.47 -19.25 6.62
C GLY A 169 -16.03 -18.80 6.32
N GLY A 170 -15.07 -19.74 6.26
CA GLY A 170 -13.71 -19.53 6.76
C GLY A 170 -12.77 -18.55 6.05
N ASN A 171 -12.87 -18.29 4.74
CA ASN A 171 -11.75 -17.67 4.03
C ASN A 171 -12.10 -16.47 3.14
N LEU A 172 -13.14 -15.70 3.47
CA LEU A 172 -13.48 -14.44 2.77
C LEU A 172 -12.28 -13.50 2.63
N ARG A 173 -11.42 -13.43 3.66
CA ARG A 173 -10.17 -12.66 3.58
C ARG A 173 -9.22 -13.22 2.51
N ALA A 174 -9.02 -14.53 2.48
CA ALA A 174 -8.12 -15.16 1.50
C ALA A 174 -8.66 -15.03 0.07
N GLU A 175 -9.98 -15.15 -0.09
CA GLU A 175 -10.68 -14.99 -1.36
C GLU A 175 -10.58 -13.55 -1.89
N VAL A 176 -10.83 -12.55 -1.05
CA VAL A 176 -10.63 -11.13 -1.42
C VAL A 176 -9.17 -10.86 -1.78
N THR A 177 -8.21 -11.37 -1.00
CA THR A 177 -6.79 -11.19 -1.32
C THR A 177 -6.38 -11.87 -2.62
N ALA A 178 -6.92 -13.07 -2.90
CA ALA A 178 -6.62 -13.82 -4.12
C ALA A 178 -7.21 -13.13 -5.34
N LEU A 179 -8.48 -12.72 -5.27
CA LEU A 179 -9.14 -11.97 -6.35
C LEU A 179 -8.46 -10.63 -6.62
N PHE A 180 -8.05 -9.92 -5.57
CA PHE A 180 -7.28 -8.68 -5.71
C PHE A 180 -5.92 -8.93 -6.39
N ALA A 181 -5.19 -9.96 -5.96
CA ALA A 181 -3.90 -10.31 -6.56
C ALA A 181 -4.02 -10.73 -8.04
N LEU A 182 -5.09 -11.45 -8.40
CA LEU A 182 -5.34 -11.88 -9.78
C LEU A 182 -5.68 -10.72 -10.73
N HIS A 183 -6.38 -9.70 -10.26
CA HIS A 183 -6.83 -8.59 -11.12
C HIS A 183 -5.83 -7.43 -11.18
N TRP A 184 -4.86 -7.37 -10.27
CA TRP A 184 -3.86 -6.29 -10.24
C TRP A 184 -2.59 -6.60 -11.03
N HIS A 185 -2.33 -7.88 -11.32
CA HIS A 185 -1.07 -8.37 -11.89
C HIS A 185 -1.16 -8.62 -13.40
#